data_AF-A0A7S1AAU8-F1
#
_entry.id   AF-A0A7S1AAU8-F1
#
_cell.length_a   1.000
_cell.length_b   1.000
_cell.length_c   1.000
_cell.angle_alpha   90.00
_cell.angle_beta   90.00
_cell.angle_gamma   90.00
#
_symmetry.space_group_name_H-M   'P 1'
#
loop_
_entity.id
_entity.type
_entity.pdbx_description
1 polymer ?
#
loop_
_entity_poly.entity_id
_entity_poly.type
_entity_poly.pdbx_seq_one_letter_code
_entity_poly.pdbx_strand_id
1 'polypeptide(L)'
;RRKPTVVLFHRAVWDRSEFDEVNNIAEMSEQSRTVMQLYLDRLVAALGPSIPVFVLPVHNAYEMVHAEDHDVFSRLYAGDGAHPSRLGSYLAALLLSSLLTGESVVGKSFWPTDSDGRLHVEMWGGPETWCPSDAWHREMWPDVPLPELDDGVAMRMQVWADRVVGRTKPDAPLIPTARELADQWWDGVQEMRQQVSRLFQSEHGMRLP
;
A
#
# COMPACT_ATOMS: atom_id res chain seq x y z
N ARG A 1 8.77 21.10 -13.61
CA ARG A 1 7.81 20.85 -12.52
C ARG A 1 7.61 19.34 -12.42
N ARG A 2 7.79 18.73 -11.24
CA ARG A 2 7.45 17.30 -11.05
C ARG A 2 5.96 17.13 -11.39
N LYS A 3 5.62 16.17 -12.24
CA LYS A 3 4.22 15.83 -12.49
C LYS A 3 3.66 15.09 -11.26
N PRO A 4 2.37 15.25 -10.94
CA PRO A 4 1.78 14.49 -9.84
C PRO A 4 1.90 12.99 -10.14
N THR A 5 2.23 12.21 -9.12
CA THR A 5 2.15 10.75 -9.12
C THR A 5 0.94 10.38 -8.28
N VAL A 6 0.10 9.47 -8.77
CA VAL A 6 -1.04 8.96 -7.99
C VAL A 6 -0.71 7.56 -7.50
N VAL A 7 -0.81 7.37 -6.18
CA VAL A 7 -0.77 6.05 -5.56
C VAL A 7 -2.19 5.68 -5.18
N LEU A 8 -2.69 4.62 -5.79
CA LEU A 8 -3.98 4.03 -5.48
C LEU A 8 -3.83 3.03 -4.34
N PHE A 9 -4.48 3.39 -3.23
CA PHE A 9 -4.72 2.49 -2.12
C PHE A 9 -6.10 1.87 -2.32
N HIS A 10 -6.14 0.66 -2.87
CA HIS A 10 -7.42 -0.01 -3.16
C HIS A 10 -7.54 -1.30 -2.34
N ARG A 11 -8.43 -1.28 -1.35
CA ARG A 11 -8.92 -2.49 -0.69
C ARG A 11 -10.12 -2.98 -1.50
N ALA A 12 -9.85 -3.68 -2.59
CA ALA A 12 -10.92 -4.38 -3.29
C ALA A 12 -11.25 -5.61 -2.44
N VAL A 13 -12.50 -5.71 -1.97
CA VAL A 13 -13.21 -6.98 -1.66
C VAL A 13 -12.65 -7.88 -0.56
N TRP A 14 -12.33 -7.33 0.61
CA TRP A 14 -12.19 -8.17 1.80
C TRP A 14 -12.92 -7.51 2.95
N ASP A 15 -14.25 -7.58 2.94
CA ASP A 15 -14.98 -7.56 4.19
C ASP A 15 -14.77 -8.92 4.86
N ARG A 16 -14.46 -8.94 6.15
CA ARG A 16 -14.36 -10.19 6.92
C ARG A 16 -15.68 -10.96 6.88
N SER A 17 -16.81 -10.27 6.89
CA SER A 17 -18.13 -10.91 6.82
C SER A 17 -18.35 -11.60 5.47
N GLU A 18 -18.02 -10.92 4.35
CA GLU A 18 -18.01 -11.53 3.02
C GLU A 18 -16.98 -12.68 2.93
N PHE A 19 -15.85 -12.56 3.62
CA PHE A 19 -14.83 -13.60 3.68
C PHE A 19 -15.32 -14.86 4.41
N ASP A 20 -15.94 -14.69 5.57
CA ASP A 20 -16.51 -15.78 6.37
C ASP A 20 -17.69 -16.46 5.61
N GLU A 21 -18.40 -15.72 4.75
CA GLU A 21 -19.50 -16.23 3.92
C GLU A 21 -19.04 -16.96 2.65
N VAL A 22 -18.10 -16.37 1.89
CA VAL A 22 -17.60 -16.93 0.62
C VAL A 22 -16.62 -18.07 0.89
N ASN A 23 -15.82 -17.97 1.95
CA ASN A 23 -14.77 -18.90 2.38
C ASN A 23 -13.91 -19.43 1.20
N ASN A 24 -13.71 -18.60 0.18
CA ASN A 24 -12.99 -18.93 -1.05
C ASN A 24 -12.04 -17.78 -1.42
N ILE A 25 -10.88 -17.83 -0.79
CA ILE A 25 -9.79 -16.86 -0.93
C ILE A 25 -9.43 -16.62 -2.39
N ALA A 26 -9.30 -17.70 -3.17
CA ALA A 26 -8.88 -17.60 -4.56
C ALA A 26 -9.88 -16.80 -5.40
N GLU A 27 -11.18 -16.99 -5.15
CA GLU A 27 -12.25 -16.25 -5.81
C GLU A 27 -12.26 -14.78 -5.37
N MET A 28 -12.15 -14.49 -4.07
CA MET A 28 -12.09 -13.12 -3.57
C MET A 28 -10.85 -12.36 -4.06
N SER A 29 -9.69 -13.03 -4.09
CA SER A 29 -8.46 -12.51 -4.68
C SER A 29 -8.66 -12.16 -6.16
N GLU A 30 -9.34 -13.01 -6.93
CA GLU A 30 -9.58 -12.76 -8.36
C GLU A 30 -10.57 -11.62 -8.61
N GLN A 31 -11.66 -11.57 -7.84
CA GLN A 31 -12.59 -10.45 -7.86
C GLN A 31 -11.88 -9.13 -7.48
N SER A 32 -11.02 -9.17 -6.46
CA SER A 32 -10.20 -8.04 -6.04
C SER A 32 -9.31 -7.51 -7.17
N ARG A 33 -8.63 -8.41 -7.88
CA ARG A 33 -7.80 -8.07 -9.05
C ARG A 33 -8.63 -7.46 -10.17
N THR A 34 -9.79 -8.02 -10.45
CA THR A 34 -10.70 -7.54 -11.51
C THR A 34 -11.20 -6.12 -11.23
N VAL A 35 -11.68 -5.85 -10.01
CA VAL A 35 -12.17 -4.53 -9.61
C VAL A 35 -11.04 -3.50 -9.61
N MET A 36 -9.88 -3.87 -9.11
CA MET A 36 -8.71 -3.01 -9.06
C MET A 36 -8.20 -2.65 -10.48
N GLN A 37 -8.18 -3.60 -11.40
CA GLN A 37 -7.82 -3.34 -12.80
C GLN A 37 -8.82 -2.37 -13.44
N LEU A 38 -10.12 -2.57 -13.22
CA LEU A 38 -11.15 -1.65 -13.72
C LEU A 38 -10.94 -0.22 -13.18
N TYR A 39 -10.63 -0.09 -11.89
CA TYR A 39 -10.37 1.21 -11.28
C TYR A 39 -9.12 1.88 -11.83
N LEU A 40 -8.05 1.11 -12.03
CA LEU A 40 -6.81 1.58 -12.66
C LEU A 40 -7.07 2.09 -14.08
N ASP A 41 -7.79 1.33 -14.91
CA ASP A 41 -8.10 1.71 -16.29
C ASP A 41 -8.88 3.04 -16.33
N ARG A 42 -9.85 3.20 -15.43
CA ARG A 42 -10.65 4.44 -15.32
C ARG A 42 -9.81 5.62 -14.86
N LEU A 43 -8.91 5.40 -13.90
CA LEU A 43 -8.06 6.46 -13.41
C LEU A 43 -7.04 6.90 -14.48
N VAL A 44 -6.41 5.95 -15.18
CA VAL A 44 -5.48 6.23 -16.28
C VAL A 44 -6.17 6.99 -17.40
N ALA A 45 -7.40 6.59 -17.75
CA ALA A 45 -8.20 7.31 -18.74
C ALA A 45 -8.51 8.75 -18.32
N ALA A 46 -8.80 8.99 -17.04
CA ALA A 46 -9.13 10.32 -16.51
C ALA A 46 -7.90 11.24 -16.37
N LEU A 47 -6.75 10.70 -15.95
CA LEU A 47 -5.52 11.45 -15.73
C LEU A 47 -4.68 11.63 -17.02
N GLY A 48 -4.91 10.77 -18.01
CA GLY A 48 -4.14 10.70 -19.25
C GLY A 48 -2.80 9.98 -19.08
N PRO A 49 -2.18 9.53 -20.20
CA PRO A 49 -1.03 8.63 -20.19
C PRO A 49 0.26 9.24 -19.62
N SER A 50 0.26 10.55 -19.35
CA SER A 50 1.45 11.28 -18.91
C SER A 50 1.57 11.43 -17.39
N ILE A 51 0.59 10.89 -16.65
CA ILE A 51 0.55 10.86 -15.19
C ILE A 51 0.74 9.40 -14.75
N PRO A 52 1.87 9.05 -14.11
CA PRO A 52 2.07 7.72 -13.57
C PRO A 52 1.05 7.40 -12.46
N VAL A 53 0.40 6.25 -12.59
CA VAL A 53 -0.51 5.68 -11.59
C VAL A 53 0.10 4.38 -11.07
N PHE A 54 0.27 4.31 -9.75
CA PHE A 54 0.74 3.10 -9.06
C PHE A 54 -0.38 2.53 -8.22
N VAL A 55 -0.43 1.22 -8.15
CA VAL A 55 -1.41 0.51 -7.34
C VAL A 55 -0.67 -0.25 -6.27
N LEU A 56 -1.05 -0.03 -5.01
CA LEU A 56 -0.55 -0.81 -3.89
C LEU A 56 -1.51 -1.98 -3.66
N PRO A 57 -1.10 -3.24 -3.91
CA PRO A 57 -1.99 -4.38 -3.83
C PRO A 57 -2.18 -4.85 -2.38
N VAL A 58 -2.90 -4.08 -1.58
CA VAL A 58 -3.14 -4.39 -0.14
C VAL A 58 -3.77 -5.77 0.04
N HIS A 59 -4.65 -6.17 -0.89
CA HIS A 59 -5.25 -7.50 -0.93
C HIS A 59 -4.22 -8.65 -0.95
N ASN A 60 -3.09 -8.50 -1.66
CA ASN A 60 -2.03 -9.52 -1.68
C ASN A 60 -1.39 -9.69 -0.29
N ALA A 61 -1.28 -8.60 0.48
CA ALA A 61 -0.80 -8.70 1.85
C ALA A 61 -1.81 -9.43 2.73
N TYR A 62 -3.11 -9.14 2.58
CA TYR A 62 -4.16 -9.77 3.36
C TYR A 62 -4.28 -11.28 3.03
N GLU A 63 -4.18 -11.66 1.75
CA GLU A 63 -4.10 -13.06 1.30
C GLU A 63 -2.90 -13.79 1.94
N MET A 64 -1.74 -13.12 1.99
CA MET A 64 -0.54 -13.68 2.63
C MET A 64 -0.71 -13.83 4.14
N VAL A 65 -1.26 -12.82 4.82
CA VAL A 65 -1.55 -12.90 6.26
C VAL A 65 -2.52 -14.04 6.53
N HIS A 66 -3.60 -14.15 5.77
CA HIS A 66 -4.56 -15.23 5.93
C HIS A 66 -3.91 -16.62 5.77
N ALA A 67 -3.11 -16.80 4.72
CA ALA A 67 -2.45 -18.08 4.44
C ALA A 67 -1.46 -18.50 5.54
N GLU A 68 -0.85 -17.54 6.23
CA GLU A 68 0.14 -17.81 7.28
C GLU A 68 -0.45 -17.81 8.71
N ASP A 69 -1.45 -16.98 8.98
CA ASP A 69 -2.04 -16.78 10.31
C ASP A 69 -3.48 -16.22 10.23
N HIS A 70 -4.46 -17.12 10.28
CA HIS A 70 -5.89 -16.78 10.22
C HIS A 70 -6.35 -15.86 11.38
N ASP A 71 -5.78 -16.04 12.57
CA ASP A 71 -6.15 -15.25 13.74
C ASP A 71 -5.70 -13.80 13.56
N VAL A 72 -4.48 -13.58 13.07
CA VAL A 72 -4.00 -12.24 12.73
C VAL A 72 -4.80 -11.64 11.59
N PHE A 73 -5.14 -12.41 10.56
CA PHE A 73 -5.98 -11.93 9.46
C PHE A 73 -7.31 -11.38 9.98
N SER A 74 -8.00 -12.12 10.85
CA SER A 74 -9.27 -11.70 11.44
C SER A 74 -9.16 -10.37 12.21
N ARG A 75 -7.99 -10.12 12.79
CA ARG A 75 -7.65 -8.93 13.58
C ARG A 75 -7.19 -7.74 12.74
N LEU A 76 -6.99 -7.90 11.42
CA LEU A 76 -6.76 -6.78 10.50
C LEU A 76 -8.00 -5.89 10.35
N TYR A 77 -9.17 -6.37 10.78
CA TYR A 77 -10.45 -5.67 10.70
C TYR A 77 -10.91 -5.14 12.05
N ALA A 78 -11.64 -4.03 12.01
CA ALA A 78 -12.41 -3.51 13.13
C ALA A 78 -13.58 -4.46 13.45
N GLY A 79 -14.36 -4.13 14.48
CA GLY A 79 -15.41 -5.02 15.00
C GLY A 79 -16.54 -5.31 14.00
N ASP A 80 -16.68 -4.50 12.95
CA ASP A 80 -17.63 -4.73 11.86
C ASP A 80 -17.16 -5.71 10.80
N GLY A 81 -15.89 -6.11 10.82
CA GLY A 81 -15.29 -6.87 9.73
C GLY A 81 -15.03 -6.08 8.45
N ALA A 82 -15.53 -4.84 8.37
CA ALA A 82 -15.57 -4.06 7.14
C ALA A 82 -14.57 -2.90 7.15
N HIS A 83 -14.14 -2.35 8.27
CA HIS A 83 -13.09 -1.33 8.33
C HIS A 83 -11.74 -1.91 8.76
N PRO A 84 -10.59 -1.32 8.37
CA PRO A 84 -9.30 -1.77 8.90
C PRO A 84 -9.22 -1.43 10.40
N SER A 85 -8.76 -2.38 11.22
CA SER A 85 -8.33 -2.09 12.59
C SER A 85 -7.00 -1.34 12.56
N ARG A 86 -6.50 -0.94 13.74
CA ARG A 86 -5.10 -0.52 13.88
C ARG A 86 -4.06 -1.45 13.25
N LEU A 87 -4.29 -2.77 13.30
CA LEU A 87 -3.39 -3.77 12.71
C LEU A 87 -3.44 -3.69 11.18
N GLY A 88 -4.65 -3.61 10.63
CA GLY A 88 -4.87 -3.42 9.19
C GLY A 88 -4.28 -2.10 8.69
N SER A 89 -4.46 -1.01 9.45
CA SER A 89 -3.91 0.32 9.15
C SER A 89 -2.39 0.35 9.24
N TYR A 90 -1.80 -0.35 10.21
CA TYR A 90 -0.34 -0.45 10.32
C TYR A 90 0.27 -1.22 9.14
N LEU A 91 -0.30 -2.37 8.77
CA LEU A 91 0.14 -3.13 7.59
C LEU A 91 0.03 -2.28 6.30
N ALA A 92 -1.06 -1.53 6.15
CA ALA A 92 -1.24 -0.58 5.07
C ALA A 92 -0.15 0.52 5.03
N ALA A 93 0.18 1.07 6.20
CA ALA A 93 1.23 2.09 6.34
C ALA A 93 2.62 1.52 6.01
N LEU A 94 2.92 0.28 6.39
CA LEU A 94 4.16 -0.40 6.05
C LEU A 94 4.30 -0.62 4.54
N LEU A 95 3.25 -1.11 3.89
CA LEU A 95 3.20 -1.29 2.44
C LEU A 95 3.44 0.05 1.72
N LEU A 96 2.76 1.11 2.17
CA LEU A 96 2.93 2.45 1.62
C LEU A 96 4.34 3.00 1.86
N SER A 97 4.89 2.85 3.07
CA SER A 97 6.26 3.26 3.39
C SER A 97 7.26 2.53 2.50
N SER A 98 7.15 1.21 2.35
CA SER A 98 8.09 0.42 1.54
C SER A 98 8.02 0.84 0.07
N LEU A 99 6.82 1.08 -0.46
CA LEU A 99 6.59 1.56 -1.83
C LEU A 99 7.17 2.96 -2.07
N LEU A 100 6.84 3.92 -1.19
CA LEU A 100 7.21 5.33 -1.38
C LEU A 100 8.70 5.58 -1.15
N THR A 101 9.29 4.92 -0.16
CA THR A 101 10.70 5.16 0.19
C THR A 101 11.65 4.36 -0.68
N GLY A 102 11.22 3.22 -1.21
CA GLY A 102 12.16 2.28 -1.78
C GLY A 102 13.12 1.68 -0.75
N GLU A 103 12.78 1.75 0.55
CA GLU A 103 13.52 1.09 1.65
C GLU A 103 12.74 -0.08 2.26
N SER A 104 13.47 -1.08 2.77
CA SER A 104 12.88 -2.17 3.54
C SER A 104 12.23 -1.62 4.81
N VAL A 105 11.08 -2.16 5.19
CA VAL A 105 10.45 -1.84 6.48
C VAL A 105 10.82 -2.82 7.60
N VAL A 106 11.55 -3.89 7.28
CA VAL A 106 12.00 -4.89 8.26
C VAL A 106 13.04 -4.28 9.20
N GLY A 107 12.82 -4.46 10.50
CA GLY A 107 13.70 -3.95 11.54
C GLY A 107 13.51 -2.46 11.85
N LYS A 108 12.50 -1.80 11.26
CA LYS A 108 12.12 -0.46 11.68
C LYS A 108 11.60 -0.49 13.11
N SER A 109 12.07 0.46 13.93
CA SER A 109 11.77 0.54 15.36
C SER A 109 10.38 1.09 15.67
N PHE A 110 9.63 1.53 14.66
CA PHE A 110 8.31 2.10 14.82
C PHE A 110 7.23 1.06 14.62
N TRP A 111 6.32 0.96 15.57
CA TRP A 111 5.02 0.32 15.44
C TRP A 111 4.03 0.95 16.43
N PRO A 112 2.72 0.95 16.12
CA PRO A 112 1.71 1.37 17.07
C PRO A 112 1.77 0.55 18.35
N THR A 113 1.73 1.22 19.49
CA THR A 113 1.73 0.57 20.79
C THR A 113 0.91 1.38 21.79
N ASP A 114 0.26 0.67 22.71
CA ASP A 114 -0.47 1.26 23.83
C ASP A 114 0.46 1.48 25.04
N SER A 115 1.76 1.16 24.91
CA SER A 115 2.75 1.37 25.95
C SER A 115 3.10 2.85 26.09
N ASP A 116 2.72 3.47 27.22
CA ASP A 116 2.98 4.89 27.53
C ASP A 116 4.44 5.32 27.29
N GLY A 117 5.40 4.44 27.58
CA GLY A 117 6.84 4.69 27.40
C GLY A 117 7.35 4.60 25.96
N ARG A 118 6.50 4.22 24.99
CA ARG A 118 6.85 4.05 23.57
C ARG A 118 5.88 4.79 22.63
N LEU A 119 4.89 5.51 23.16
CA LEU A 119 3.98 6.34 22.37
C LEU A 119 4.77 7.38 21.58
N HIS A 120 4.67 7.32 20.26
CA HIS A 120 5.20 8.36 19.38
C HIS A 120 4.46 9.68 19.61
N VAL A 121 5.10 10.80 19.27
CA VAL A 121 4.53 12.15 19.40
C VAL A 121 3.16 12.31 18.73
N GLU A 122 2.92 11.56 17.65
CA GLU A 122 1.65 11.56 16.90
C GLU A 122 0.57 10.68 17.55
N MET A 123 0.94 9.87 18.55
CA MET A 123 0.04 9.06 19.37
C MET A 123 -0.20 9.69 20.75
N TRP A 124 0.32 10.91 20.98
CA TRP A 124 0.07 11.66 22.21
C TRP A 124 -1.40 12.09 22.24
N GLY A 125 -2.18 11.39 23.06
CA GLY A 125 -3.64 11.48 23.06
C GLY A 125 -4.29 10.12 23.26
N GLY A 126 -3.54 9.04 23.06
CA GLY A 126 -3.97 7.66 23.23
C GLY A 126 -4.08 6.93 21.90
N PRO A 127 -4.20 5.60 21.91
CA PRO A 127 -4.33 4.82 20.68
C PRO A 127 -5.54 5.21 19.81
N GLU A 128 -6.58 5.77 20.42
CA GLU A 128 -7.77 6.26 19.75
C GLU A 128 -7.55 7.52 18.89
N THR A 129 -6.50 8.31 19.15
CA THR A 129 -6.30 9.58 18.42
C THR A 129 -5.63 9.39 17.07
N TRP A 130 -4.97 8.25 16.84
CA TRP A 130 -4.29 7.98 15.57
C TRP A 130 -5.08 7.02 14.66
N CYS A 131 -5.99 6.21 15.22
CA CYS A 131 -6.81 5.25 14.46
C CYS A 131 -8.31 5.51 14.68
N PRO A 132 -8.99 6.20 13.73
CA PRO A 132 -10.43 6.49 13.86
C PRO A 132 -11.32 5.25 14.01
N SER A 133 -10.91 4.11 13.44
CA SER A 133 -11.65 2.85 13.57
C SER A 133 -11.54 2.25 14.98
N ASP A 134 -10.49 2.56 15.74
CA ASP A 134 -10.40 2.15 17.16
C ASP A 134 -11.35 2.95 18.05
N ALA A 135 -11.45 4.26 17.80
CA ALA A 135 -12.40 5.13 18.51
C ALA A 135 -13.84 4.65 18.28
N TRP A 136 -14.17 4.39 17.01
CA TRP A 136 -15.47 3.84 16.63
C TRP A 136 -15.71 2.42 17.17
N HIS A 137 -14.69 1.55 17.17
CA HIS A 137 -14.80 0.20 17.73
C HIS A 137 -15.18 0.25 19.21
N ARG A 138 -14.53 1.11 20.02
CA ARG A 138 -14.85 1.24 21.44
C ARG A 138 -16.25 1.81 21.69
N GLU A 139 -16.74 2.66 20.80
CA GLU A 139 -18.11 3.19 20.87
C GLU A 139 -19.16 2.11 20.59
N MET A 140 -18.91 1.28 19.57
CA MET A 140 -19.86 0.25 19.11
C MET A 140 -19.76 -1.06 19.89
N TRP A 141 -18.56 -1.44 20.33
CA TRP A 141 -18.25 -2.69 21.02
C TRP A 141 -17.32 -2.44 22.24
N PRO A 142 -17.82 -1.80 23.30
CA PRO A 142 -17.00 -1.41 24.45
C PRO A 142 -16.37 -2.60 25.20
N ASP A 143 -16.97 -3.78 25.12
CA ASP A 143 -16.50 -5.00 25.78
C ASP A 143 -15.56 -5.84 24.91
N VAL A 144 -15.37 -5.49 23.63
CA VAL A 144 -14.46 -6.18 22.73
C VAL A 144 -13.10 -5.48 22.78
N PRO A 145 -12.02 -6.19 23.15
CA PRO A 145 -10.70 -5.59 23.22
C PRO A 145 -10.21 -5.20 21.83
N LEU A 146 -9.51 -4.07 21.75
CA LEU A 146 -8.85 -3.67 20.51
C LEU A 146 -7.73 -4.67 20.17
N PRO A 147 -7.48 -4.93 18.87
CA PRO A 147 -6.41 -5.84 18.49
C PRO A 147 -5.05 -5.34 18.96
N GLU A 148 -4.36 -6.10 19.81
CA GLU A 148 -3.02 -5.70 20.29
C GLU A 148 -1.94 -5.85 19.21
N LEU A 149 -0.93 -4.99 19.22
CA LEU A 149 0.25 -5.12 18.36
C LEU A 149 1.49 -5.34 19.23
N ASP A 150 1.87 -6.60 19.42
CA ASP A 150 3.12 -6.96 20.07
C ASP A 150 4.31 -6.94 19.08
N ASP A 151 5.52 -6.98 19.62
CA ASP A 151 6.77 -6.93 18.86
C ASP A 151 6.87 -8.08 17.83
N GLY A 152 6.29 -9.25 18.12
CA GLY A 152 6.28 -10.40 17.23
C GLY A 152 5.35 -10.21 16.03
N VAL A 153 4.11 -9.77 16.27
CA VAL A 153 3.14 -9.43 15.21
C VAL A 153 3.67 -8.27 14.37
N ALA A 154 4.24 -7.23 14.99
CA ALA A 154 4.82 -6.09 14.28
C ALA A 154 5.94 -6.53 13.33
N MET A 155 6.86 -7.39 13.79
CA MET A 155 7.93 -7.93 12.95
C MET A 155 7.38 -8.74 11.76
N ARG A 156 6.38 -9.59 11.98
CA ARG A 156 5.74 -10.35 10.89
C ARG A 156 5.08 -9.44 9.87
N MET A 157 4.39 -8.39 10.31
CA MET A 157 3.80 -7.40 9.41
C MET A 157 4.83 -6.67 8.54
N GLN A 158 5.99 -6.34 9.10
CA GLN A 158 7.10 -5.77 8.33
C GLN A 158 7.58 -6.75 7.26
N VAL A 159 7.73 -8.04 7.60
CA VAL A 159 8.13 -9.09 6.66
C VAL A 159 7.08 -9.29 5.55
N TRP A 160 5.80 -9.37 5.90
CA TRP A 160 4.72 -9.49 4.91
C TRP A 160 4.69 -8.30 3.96
N ALA A 161 4.79 -7.08 4.48
CA ALA A 161 4.81 -5.87 3.66
C ALA A 161 5.97 -5.87 2.65
N ASP A 162 7.19 -6.19 3.11
CA ASP A 162 8.37 -6.26 2.23
C ASP A 162 8.26 -7.36 1.17
N ARG A 163 7.68 -8.51 1.53
CA ARG A 163 7.42 -9.62 0.59
C ARG A 163 6.45 -9.21 -0.51
N VAL A 164 5.36 -8.55 -0.14
CA VAL A 164 4.28 -8.13 -1.07
C VAL A 164 4.76 -7.07 -2.04
N VAL A 165 5.59 -6.13 -1.58
CA VAL A 165 6.20 -5.10 -2.44
C VAL A 165 7.30 -5.69 -3.34
N GLY A 166 7.56 -7.00 -3.28
CA GLY A 166 8.38 -7.70 -4.27
C GLY A 166 9.87 -7.64 -4.01
N ARG A 167 10.32 -7.37 -2.78
CA ARG A 167 11.76 -7.39 -2.47
C ARG A 167 12.33 -8.79 -2.26
N THR A 168 11.48 -9.78 -2.08
CA THR A 168 11.88 -11.15 -1.73
C THR A 168 11.40 -12.22 -2.71
N LYS A 169 10.76 -11.86 -3.83
CA LYS A 169 10.39 -12.80 -4.92
C LYS A 169 10.88 -12.26 -6.27
N PRO A 170 11.80 -12.96 -6.95
CA PRO A 170 12.35 -12.52 -8.24
C PRO A 170 11.35 -12.52 -9.41
N ASP A 171 10.20 -13.21 -9.25
CA ASP A 171 9.20 -13.39 -10.32
C ASP A 171 7.94 -12.52 -10.14
N ALA A 172 7.84 -11.75 -9.07
CA ALA A 172 6.77 -10.75 -8.94
C ALA A 172 7.08 -9.60 -9.91
N PRO A 173 6.09 -9.05 -10.66
CA PRO A 173 6.33 -7.86 -11.45
C PRO A 173 6.88 -6.77 -10.53
N LEU A 174 8.14 -6.41 -10.73
CA LEU A 174 8.83 -5.37 -9.99
C LEU A 174 7.96 -4.11 -10.08
N ILE A 175 7.32 -3.74 -8.98
CA ILE A 175 6.71 -2.43 -8.85
C ILE A 175 7.89 -1.49 -8.59
N PRO A 176 8.31 -0.66 -9.57
CA PRO A 176 9.50 0.16 -9.39
C PRO A 176 9.24 1.14 -8.26
N THR A 177 10.24 1.38 -7.42
CA THR A 177 10.14 2.30 -6.29
C THR A 177 9.87 3.72 -6.77
N ALA A 178 9.27 4.58 -5.93
CA ALA A 178 9.07 5.99 -6.30
C ALA A 178 10.37 6.70 -6.72
N ARG A 179 11.53 6.22 -6.23
CA ARG A 179 12.87 6.67 -6.62
C ARG A 179 13.29 6.17 -8.01
N GLU A 180 13.18 4.87 -8.28
CA GLU A 180 13.46 4.30 -9.61
C GLU A 180 12.53 4.88 -10.68
N LEU A 181 11.30 5.23 -10.32
CA LEU A 181 10.34 5.90 -11.19
C LEU A 181 10.73 7.36 -11.46
N ALA A 182 11.28 8.05 -10.47
CA ALA A 182 11.82 9.39 -10.67
C ALA A 182 13.04 9.37 -11.61
N ASP A 183 13.87 8.32 -11.51
CA ASP A 183 15.06 8.13 -12.33
C ASP A 183 14.71 7.69 -13.77
N GLN A 184 13.83 6.69 -13.95
CA GLN A 184 13.33 6.25 -15.26
C GLN A 184 12.59 7.37 -16.01
N TRP A 185 11.85 8.20 -15.28
CA TRP A 185 11.19 9.37 -15.87
C TRP A 185 12.21 10.42 -16.33
N TRP A 186 13.28 10.63 -15.57
CA TRP A 186 14.35 11.54 -15.96
C TRP A 186 15.03 11.08 -17.25
N ASP A 187 15.33 9.78 -17.35
CA ASP A 187 15.95 9.18 -18.55
C ASP A 187 15.03 9.28 -19.77
N GLY A 188 13.73 8.98 -19.62
CA GLY A 188 12.75 9.13 -20.71
C GLY A 188 12.58 10.59 -21.18
N VAL A 189 12.68 11.57 -20.27
CA VAL A 189 12.68 13.00 -20.63
C VAL A 189 13.95 13.39 -21.39
N GLN A 190 15.11 12.82 -21.05
CA GLN A 190 16.36 13.07 -21.77
C GLN A 190 16.34 12.44 -23.17
N GLU A 191 15.86 11.21 -23.31
CA GLU A 191 15.72 10.56 -24.62
C GLU A 191 14.77 11.33 -25.53
N MET A 192 13.63 11.78 -25.01
CA MET A 192 12.67 12.57 -25.77
C MET A 192 13.27 13.93 -26.19
N ARG A 193 14.04 14.60 -25.33
CA ARG A 193 14.78 15.83 -25.69
C ARG A 193 15.81 15.58 -26.80
N GLN A 194 16.52 14.46 -26.75
CA GLN A 194 17.49 14.09 -27.78
C GLN A 194 16.82 13.72 -29.11
N GLN A 195 15.65 13.07 -29.08
CA GLN A 195 14.87 12.78 -30.28
C GLN A 195 14.34 14.06 -30.93
N VAL A 196 13.77 14.97 -30.14
CA VAL A 196 13.30 16.28 -30.62
C VAL A 196 14.45 17.11 -31.20
N SER A 197 15.60 17.14 -30.53
CA SER A 197 16.79 17.85 -31.03
C SER A 197 17.30 17.28 -32.35
N ARG A 198 17.28 15.94 -32.52
CA ARG A 198 17.65 15.27 -33.76
C ARG A 198 16.70 15.60 -34.91
N LEU A 199 15.38 15.56 -34.65
CA LEU A 199 14.35 15.93 -35.63
C LEU A 199 14.50 17.40 -36.06
N PHE A 200 14.69 18.32 -35.11
CA PHE A 200 14.90 19.74 -35.40
C PHE A 200 16.18 19.99 -36.20
N GLN A 201 17.28 19.29 -35.88
CA GLN A 201 18.51 19.38 -36.67
C GLN A 201 18.33 18.84 -38.10
N SER A 202 17.60 17.74 -38.28
CA SER A 202 17.38 17.16 -39.61
C SER A 202 16.47 18.00 -40.49
N GLU A 203 15.46 18.65 -39.91
CA GLU A 203 14.48 19.43 -40.69
C GLU A 203 14.91 20.88 -40.91
N HIS A 204 15.69 21.47 -40.01
CA HIS A 204 15.95 22.92 -40.01
C HIS A 204 17.44 23.29 -39.94
N GLY A 205 18.35 22.32 -39.90
CA GLY A 205 19.80 22.55 -39.88
C GLY A 205 20.32 23.28 -38.63
N MET A 206 19.47 23.49 -37.61
CA MET A 206 19.80 24.22 -36.39
C MET A 206 19.83 23.29 -35.19
N ARG A 207 20.86 23.45 -34.36
CA ARG A 207 21.05 22.69 -33.12
C ARG A 207 20.36 23.46 -31.99
N LEU A 208 19.31 22.88 -31.41
CA LEU A 208 18.71 23.42 -30.18
C LEU A 208 19.73 23.29 -29.03
N PRO A 209 19.84 24.29 -28.13
CA PRO A 209 20.72 24.22 -26.97
C PRO A 209 20.28 23.16 -25.95
#